data_AF-A0A2P4UJP5-F1
#
_entry.id   AF-A0A2P4UJP5-F1
#
_cell.length_a   1.000
_cell.length_b   1.000
_cell.length_c   1.000
_cell.angle_alpha   90.00
_cell.angle_beta   90.00
_cell.angle_gamma   90.00
#
_symmetry.space_group_name_H-M   'P 1'
#
loop_
_entity.id
_entity.type
_entity.pdbx_description
1 polymer ?
#
loop_
_entity_poly.entity_id
_entity_poly.type
_entity_poly.pdbx_seq_one_letter_code
_entity_poly.pdbx_strand_id
1 'polypeptide(L)'
;MRGRPRGRQAAPTARAPPPLDSYGRVRSDGTPVDPATYDYTRAARDALHFSKLVDRFVQNLRRFVGYDVQYFAAVEPQRRLAPHLHMAIRGTISRADLRRVVAATYHQVWWPPTDRVVYSGERLPVWDAAAGESGGYLDPETGEVLTTWDDALDRIGLDQTAEPLHVARLGRQIDAQGVVADSPQSRKLIGYLTKYLVKNTAECHEPTTGRQREHVNRMVEALRYEPCSPTCANWLRYGVQPKNPRKGLVPGFCKGKAHRPEHLGYGGRRVLVSRKWSGKTLTDHKNDRTAWVLARLAEAGIHVATPDPTRPFVWERAGPADPDVKSPDRRLLHLINERIRRREQLERATAPELSATAREAA
;
A
#
# COMPACT_ATOMS: atom_id res chain seq x y z
N MET A 1 20.72 -45.41 -14.22
CA MET A 1 19.55 -44.59 -13.82
C MET A 1 19.39 -43.44 -14.81
N ARG A 2 18.26 -43.38 -15.52
CA ARG A 2 17.97 -42.29 -16.47
C ARG A 2 17.49 -41.07 -15.70
N GLY A 3 18.23 -39.96 -15.77
CA GLY A 3 17.85 -38.69 -15.17
C GLY A 3 16.66 -38.06 -15.90
N ARG A 4 15.57 -37.81 -15.19
CA ARG A 4 14.45 -36.98 -15.68
C ARG A 4 14.89 -35.51 -15.71
N PRO A 5 14.55 -34.73 -16.75
CA PRO A 5 14.80 -33.29 -16.74
C PRO A 5 13.97 -32.63 -15.64
N ARG A 6 14.56 -31.69 -14.89
CA ARG A 6 13.85 -30.82 -13.95
C ARG A 6 12.72 -30.11 -14.71
N GLY A 7 11.48 -30.36 -14.31
CA GLY A 7 10.31 -29.67 -14.85
C GLY A 7 10.48 -28.16 -14.72
N ARG A 8 10.12 -27.42 -15.79
CA ARG A 8 10.16 -25.95 -15.82
C ARG A 8 9.44 -25.39 -14.60
N GLN A 9 10.14 -24.57 -13.79
CA GLN A 9 9.54 -23.87 -12.66
C GLN A 9 8.51 -22.86 -13.19
N ALA A 10 7.22 -23.15 -13.01
CA ALA A 10 6.15 -22.21 -13.26
C ALA A 10 6.07 -21.22 -12.09
N ALA A 11 5.83 -19.95 -12.37
CA ALA A 11 5.54 -18.92 -11.39
C ALA A 11 4.07 -18.48 -11.53
N PRO A 12 3.18 -18.75 -10.57
CA PRO A 12 1.76 -18.45 -10.67
C PRO A 12 1.53 -16.96 -10.44
N THR A 13 1.11 -16.23 -11.46
CA THR A 13 0.55 -14.90 -11.24
C THR A 13 -0.93 -15.04 -10.88
N ALA A 14 -1.32 -14.62 -9.69
CA ALA A 14 -2.71 -14.54 -9.29
C ALA A 14 -3.27 -13.13 -9.55
N ARG A 15 -4.30 -13.00 -10.37
CA ARG A 15 -5.18 -11.84 -10.25
C ARG A 15 -6.18 -12.19 -9.15
N ALA A 16 -6.06 -11.56 -7.99
CA ALA A 16 -7.16 -11.59 -7.04
C ALA A 16 -8.21 -10.58 -7.53
N PRO A 17 -9.43 -11.01 -7.82
CA PRO A 17 -10.46 -10.16 -8.39
C PRO A 17 -11.13 -9.34 -7.30
N PRO A 18 -12.11 -8.51 -7.68
CA PRO A 18 -12.74 -7.55 -6.80
C PRO A 18 -13.24 -8.10 -5.46
N PRO A 19 -13.31 -7.22 -4.46
CA PRO A 19 -13.67 -7.56 -3.10
C PRO A 19 -15.16 -7.90 -2.99
N LEU A 20 -15.46 -8.79 -2.03
CA LEU A 20 -16.59 -8.71 -1.09
C LEU A 20 -18.00 -8.89 -1.71
N ASP A 21 -18.90 -9.60 -1.02
CA ASP A 21 -20.30 -9.76 -1.47
C ASP A 21 -20.86 -8.41 -1.89
N SER A 22 -21.64 -8.34 -2.97
CA SER A 22 -21.89 -7.06 -3.65
C SER A 22 -22.59 -6.06 -2.74
N TYR A 23 -22.07 -4.83 -2.67
CA TYR A 23 -22.69 -3.66 -2.02
C TYR A 23 -24.02 -3.23 -2.68
N GLY A 24 -24.37 -3.85 -3.80
CA GLY A 24 -25.46 -3.49 -4.69
C GLY A 24 -25.05 -3.74 -6.13
N ARG A 25 -26.04 -3.80 -7.04
CA ARG A 25 -25.75 -3.91 -8.48
C ARG A 25 -25.16 -2.61 -9.00
N VAL A 26 -24.19 -2.71 -9.90
CA VAL A 26 -23.54 -1.56 -10.55
C VAL A 26 -23.75 -1.59 -12.06
N ARG A 27 -23.73 -0.42 -12.68
CA ARG A 27 -23.75 -0.25 -14.14
C ARG A 27 -22.35 -0.49 -14.73
N SER A 28 -22.25 -0.49 -16.06
CA SER A 28 -20.98 -0.66 -16.79
C SER A 28 -19.93 0.43 -16.49
N ASP A 29 -20.40 1.62 -16.11
CA ASP A 29 -19.59 2.77 -15.68
C ASP A 29 -19.10 2.66 -14.22
N GLY A 30 -19.52 1.61 -13.48
CA GLY A 30 -19.17 1.35 -12.09
C GLY A 30 -20.10 1.98 -11.06
N THR A 31 -21.00 2.87 -11.46
CA THR A 31 -21.94 3.52 -10.53
C THR A 31 -23.06 2.57 -10.10
N PRO A 32 -23.62 2.70 -8.89
CA PRO A 32 -24.72 1.87 -8.43
C PRO A 32 -25.96 2.02 -9.31
N VAL A 33 -26.61 0.90 -9.65
CA VAL A 33 -27.90 0.89 -10.37
C VAL A 33 -28.93 1.70 -9.60
N ASP A 34 -29.02 1.48 -8.29
CA ASP A 34 -29.77 2.32 -7.37
C ASP A 34 -28.82 2.83 -6.27
N PRO A 35 -28.46 4.13 -6.28
CA PRO A 35 -27.62 4.73 -5.25
C PRO A 35 -28.28 4.80 -3.87
N ALA A 36 -29.60 4.71 -3.74
CA ALA A 36 -30.30 4.78 -2.47
C ALA A 36 -30.22 3.46 -1.69
N THR A 37 -30.21 2.32 -2.40
CA THR A 37 -30.11 0.99 -1.78
C THR A 37 -28.68 0.43 -1.80
N TYR A 38 -27.70 1.21 -2.28
CA TYR A 38 -26.30 0.79 -2.29
C TYR A 38 -25.70 0.94 -0.90
N ASP A 39 -25.09 -0.13 -0.39
CA ASP A 39 -24.51 -0.17 0.94
C ASP A 39 -23.13 0.49 0.97
N TYR A 40 -23.13 1.83 1.04
CA TYR A 40 -21.92 2.65 1.13
C TYR A 40 -21.18 2.45 2.45
N THR A 41 -21.88 2.17 3.54
CA THR A 41 -21.28 1.92 4.86
C THR A 41 -20.40 0.68 4.80
N ARG A 42 -20.93 -0.43 4.29
CA ARG A 42 -20.16 -1.66 4.10
C ARG A 42 -19.03 -1.47 3.10
N ALA A 43 -19.27 -0.77 1.99
CA ALA A 43 -18.22 -0.45 1.02
C ALA A 43 -17.07 0.35 1.65
N ALA A 44 -17.38 1.33 2.51
CA ALA A 44 -16.41 2.13 3.25
C ALA A 44 -15.62 1.27 4.25
N ARG A 45 -16.28 0.49 5.10
CA ARG A 45 -15.64 -0.43 6.05
C ARG A 45 -14.71 -1.41 5.33
N ASP A 46 -15.19 -2.02 4.25
CA ASP A 46 -14.39 -2.92 3.44
C ASP A 46 -13.15 -2.25 2.87
N ALA A 47 -13.27 -1.00 2.40
CA ALA A 47 -12.13 -0.24 1.90
C ALA A 47 -11.10 0.09 3.00
N LEU A 48 -11.58 0.52 4.16
CA LEU A 48 -10.77 0.83 5.34
C LEU A 48 -9.96 -0.40 5.82
N HIS A 49 -10.59 -1.57 5.81
CA HIS A 49 -10.02 -2.79 6.35
C HIS A 49 -9.34 -3.69 5.30
N PHE A 50 -9.38 -3.31 4.02
CA PHE A 50 -8.87 -4.14 2.92
C PHE A 50 -7.39 -4.52 3.10
N SER A 51 -6.53 -3.62 3.56
CA SER A 51 -5.11 -3.96 3.77
C SER A 51 -4.92 -5.08 4.80
N LYS A 52 -5.73 -5.08 5.86
CA LYS A 52 -5.69 -6.12 6.90
C LYS A 52 -6.22 -7.45 6.38
N LEU A 53 -7.25 -7.41 5.54
CA LEU A 53 -7.75 -8.60 4.84
C LEU A 53 -6.66 -9.21 3.93
N VAL A 54 -5.94 -8.37 3.18
CA VAL A 54 -4.81 -8.83 2.33
C VAL A 54 -3.69 -9.44 3.19
N ASP A 55 -3.36 -8.83 4.33
CA ASP A 55 -2.37 -9.40 5.26
C ASP A 55 -2.83 -10.79 5.77
N ARG A 56 -4.11 -10.94 6.11
CA ARG A 56 -4.68 -12.24 6.54
C ARG A 56 -4.67 -13.27 5.42
N PHE A 57 -4.96 -12.88 4.18
CA PHE A 57 -4.86 -13.77 3.02
C PHE A 57 -3.45 -14.33 2.88
N VAL A 58 -2.42 -13.47 2.92
CA VAL A 58 -1.03 -13.90 2.80
C VAL A 58 -0.63 -14.83 3.95
N GLN A 59 -1.04 -14.52 5.19
CA GLN A 59 -0.78 -15.37 6.35
C GLN A 59 -1.42 -16.75 6.21
N ASN A 60 -2.71 -16.80 5.82
CA ASN A 60 -3.44 -18.04 5.63
C ASN A 60 -2.84 -18.86 4.48
N LEU A 61 -2.47 -18.21 3.39
CA LEU A 61 -1.81 -18.88 2.27
C LEU A 61 -0.50 -19.51 2.69
N ARG A 62 0.36 -18.80 3.45
CA ARG A 62 1.62 -19.34 3.98
C ARG A 62 1.41 -20.54 4.89
N ARG A 63 0.42 -20.47 5.79
CA ARG A 63 0.05 -21.59 6.66
C ARG A 63 -0.42 -22.79 5.84
N PHE A 64 -1.23 -22.55 4.82
CA PHE A 64 -1.77 -23.61 3.96
C PHE A 64 -0.68 -24.30 3.13
N VAL A 65 0.24 -23.54 2.53
CA VAL A 65 1.28 -24.11 1.63
C VAL A 65 2.55 -24.56 2.36
N GLY A 66 2.72 -24.18 3.63
CA GLY A 66 3.87 -24.59 4.45
C GLY A 66 5.19 -23.90 4.12
N TYR A 67 5.18 -22.81 3.34
CA TYR A 67 6.40 -22.05 3.03
C TYR A 67 6.16 -20.55 2.99
N ASP A 68 7.25 -19.79 3.09
CA ASP A 68 7.25 -18.34 2.99
C ASP A 68 6.95 -17.87 1.57
N VAL A 69 5.66 -17.71 1.27
CA VAL A 69 5.18 -17.23 -0.02
C VAL A 69 5.84 -15.90 -0.37
N GLN A 70 6.58 -15.90 -1.48
CA GLN A 70 7.13 -14.71 -2.12
C GLN A 70 6.09 -14.16 -3.08
N TYR A 71 5.81 -12.87 -2.98
CA TYR A 71 4.85 -12.19 -3.83
C TYR A 71 5.26 -10.75 -4.12
N PHE A 72 4.73 -10.25 -5.23
CA PHE A 72 4.56 -8.85 -5.56
C PHE A 72 3.08 -8.59 -5.76
N ALA A 73 2.54 -7.54 -5.16
CA ALA A 73 1.15 -7.19 -5.28
C ALA A 73 0.93 -5.69 -5.42
N ALA A 74 -0.18 -5.33 -6.06
CA ALA A 74 -0.64 -3.97 -6.23
C ALA A 74 -2.13 -3.87 -5.90
N VAL A 75 -2.49 -2.85 -5.12
CA VAL A 75 -3.87 -2.49 -4.82
C VAL A 75 -4.31 -1.33 -5.69
N GLU A 76 -5.44 -1.50 -6.36
CA GLU A 76 -6.07 -0.50 -7.21
C GLU A 76 -7.58 -0.41 -6.88
N PRO A 77 -8.23 0.75 -6.95
CA PRO A 77 -9.68 0.84 -6.87
C PRO A 77 -10.33 0.40 -8.20
N GLN A 78 -11.42 -0.36 -8.15
CA GLN A 78 -12.24 -0.68 -9.33
C GLN A 78 -13.17 0.47 -9.72
N ARG A 79 -13.77 0.41 -10.92
CA ARG A 79 -14.78 1.39 -11.39
C ARG A 79 -15.91 1.66 -10.39
N ARG A 80 -16.23 0.67 -9.55
CA ARG A 80 -17.20 0.80 -8.44
C ARG A 80 -16.61 1.30 -7.11
N LEU A 81 -15.45 1.95 -7.17
CA LEU A 81 -14.67 2.49 -6.05
C LEU A 81 -14.13 1.47 -5.03
N ALA A 82 -14.42 0.18 -5.20
CA ALA A 82 -13.96 -0.88 -4.30
C ALA A 82 -12.49 -1.28 -4.55
N PRO A 83 -11.66 -1.48 -3.51
CA PRO A 83 -10.26 -1.84 -3.68
C PRO A 83 -10.09 -3.30 -4.14
N HIS A 84 -9.22 -3.54 -5.11
CA HIS A 84 -8.91 -4.88 -5.63
C HIS A 84 -7.39 -5.13 -5.66
N LEU A 85 -7.01 -6.41 -5.71
CA LEU A 85 -5.64 -6.86 -5.50
C LEU A 85 -5.08 -7.61 -6.73
N HIS A 86 -4.06 -7.08 -7.37
CA HIS A 86 -3.26 -7.88 -8.32
C HIS A 86 -2.07 -8.48 -7.57
N MET A 87 -1.80 -9.78 -7.70
CA MET A 87 -0.71 -10.43 -6.95
C MET A 87 0.05 -11.49 -7.76
N ALA A 88 1.29 -11.20 -8.16
CA ALA A 88 2.20 -12.25 -8.60
C ALA A 88 2.70 -13.06 -7.40
N ILE A 89 2.56 -14.39 -7.47
CA ILE A 89 3.00 -15.31 -6.42
C ILE A 89 4.09 -16.22 -7.01
N ARG A 90 5.18 -16.43 -6.28
CA ARG A 90 6.19 -17.41 -6.67
C ARG A 90 5.87 -18.77 -6.04
N GLY A 91 6.02 -19.85 -6.81
CA GLY A 91 5.82 -21.22 -6.33
C GLY A 91 4.93 -22.02 -7.29
N THR A 92 4.25 -23.05 -6.83
CA THR A 92 3.23 -23.73 -7.64
C THR A 92 2.08 -24.06 -6.71
N ILE A 93 0.98 -23.33 -6.86
CA ILE A 93 -0.21 -23.45 -6.02
C ILE A 93 -1.38 -23.73 -6.94
N SER A 94 -2.14 -24.79 -6.67
CA SER A 94 -3.28 -25.13 -7.53
C SER A 94 -4.36 -24.04 -7.43
N ARG A 95 -5.14 -23.87 -8.50
CA ARG A 95 -6.27 -22.92 -8.50
C ARG A 95 -7.32 -23.29 -7.47
N ALA A 96 -7.51 -24.59 -7.23
CA ALA A 96 -8.43 -25.11 -6.22
C ALA A 96 -7.97 -24.70 -4.81
N ASP A 97 -6.67 -24.84 -4.51
CA ASP A 97 -6.09 -24.42 -3.23
C ASP A 97 -6.23 -22.92 -3.00
N LEU A 98 -5.88 -22.11 -4.00
CA LEU A 98 -6.06 -20.66 -3.92
C LEU A 98 -7.52 -20.28 -3.64
N ARG A 99 -8.49 -20.92 -4.32
CA ARG A 99 -9.92 -20.70 -4.07
C ARG A 99 -10.33 -21.07 -2.65
N ARG A 100 -9.84 -22.19 -2.12
CA ARG A 100 -10.10 -22.61 -0.73
C ARG A 100 -9.57 -21.58 0.27
N VAL A 101 -8.32 -21.16 0.11
CA VAL A 101 -7.70 -20.17 1.01
C VAL A 101 -8.43 -18.83 0.95
N VAL A 102 -8.79 -18.36 -0.24
CA VAL A 102 -9.57 -17.12 -0.41
C VAL A 102 -10.94 -17.22 0.25
N ALA A 103 -11.69 -18.30 0.01
CA ALA A 103 -13.00 -18.51 0.61
C ALA A 103 -12.95 -18.59 2.14
N ALA A 104 -11.89 -19.18 2.69
CA ALA A 104 -11.69 -19.28 4.14
C ALA A 104 -11.13 -18.00 4.77
N THR A 105 -10.66 -17.03 3.97
CA THR A 105 -10.03 -15.81 4.52
C THR A 105 -11.07 -14.75 4.84
N TYR A 106 -11.04 -14.31 6.10
CA TYR A 106 -11.79 -13.16 6.58
C TYR A 106 -10.94 -12.36 7.58
N HIS A 107 -11.37 -11.13 7.83
CA HIS A 107 -10.84 -10.26 8.87
C HIS A 107 -12.00 -9.68 9.67
N GLN A 108 -12.06 -10.04 10.95
CA GLN A 108 -12.98 -9.45 11.92
C GLN A 108 -12.37 -8.16 12.50
N VAL A 109 -13.23 -7.16 12.65
CA VAL A 109 -12.92 -5.87 13.25
C VAL A 109 -13.67 -5.79 14.58
N TRP A 110 -12.98 -6.12 15.67
CA TRP A 110 -13.52 -6.06 17.02
C TRP A 110 -13.30 -4.67 17.60
N TRP A 111 -14.13 -3.73 17.15
CA TRP A 111 -14.11 -2.32 17.55
C TRP A 111 -15.46 -1.90 18.13
N PRO A 112 -15.52 -0.78 18.87
CA PRO A 112 -16.79 -0.26 19.40
C PRO A 112 -17.82 -0.02 18.30
N PRO A 113 -19.13 -0.18 18.61
CA PRO A 113 -20.20 -0.01 17.64
C PRO A 113 -20.26 1.45 17.13
N THR A 114 -20.66 1.60 15.88
CA THR A 114 -20.79 2.91 15.19
C THR A 114 -22.17 3.11 14.57
N ASP A 115 -23.16 2.36 15.05
CA ASP A 115 -24.56 2.38 14.63
C ASP A 115 -25.32 3.61 15.14
N ARG A 116 -24.96 4.12 16.32
CA ARG A 116 -25.58 5.30 16.92
C ARG A 116 -24.62 6.47 17.00
N VAL A 117 -24.91 7.53 16.24
CA VAL A 117 -24.23 8.83 16.39
C VAL A 117 -24.66 9.48 17.71
N VAL A 118 -23.71 9.74 18.59
CA VAL A 118 -23.93 10.41 19.88
C VAL A 118 -23.71 11.92 19.75
N TYR A 119 -22.67 12.31 19.01
CA TYR A 119 -22.28 13.71 18.84
C TYR A 119 -22.40 14.16 17.39
N SER A 120 -23.11 15.26 17.15
CA SER A 120 -23.34 15.83 15.82
C SER A 120 -23.68 17.32 15.90
N GLY A 121 -23.53 18.03 14.76
CA GLY A 121 -23.81 19.45 14.69
C GLY A 121 -22.93 20.25 15.67
N GLU A 122 -23.57 21.08 16.48
CA GLU A 122 -22.90 21.93 17.48
C GLU A 122 -22.60 21.20 18.80
N ARG A 123 -23.24 20.04 19.03
CA ARG A 123 -23.01 19.20 20.22
C ARG A 123 -21.80 18.29 20.00
N LEU A 124 -20.60 18.83 20.18
CA LEU A 124 -19.34 18.11 20.05
C LEU A 124 -18.63 17.95 21.40
N PRO A 125 -17.89 16.84 21.61
CA PRO A 125 -17.09 16.66 22.82
C PRO A 125 -16.06 17.76 23.01
N VAL A 126 -15.88 18.20 24.26
CA VAL A 126 -14.97 19.29 24.63
C VAL A 126 -13.69 18.71 25.19
N TRP A 127 -12.55 19.29 24.80
CA TRP A 127 -11.26 18.90 25.35
C TRP A 127 -11.04 19.52 26.73
N ASP A 128 -10.64 18.71 27.71
CA ASP A 128 -10.17 19.14 29.01
C ASP A 128 -8.77 18.55 29.28
N ALA A 129 -7.83 19.41 29.66
CA ALA A 129 -6.47 19.00 30.02
C ALA A 129 -6.40 18.28 31.39
N ALA A 130 -7.39 18.48 32.27
CA ALA A 130 -7.46 17.88 33.60
C ALA A 130 -8.17 16.52 33.64
N ALA A 131 -8.83 16.11 32.55
CA ALA A 131 -9.64 14.88 32.47
C ALA A 131 -8.83 13.56 32.54
N GLY A 132 -7.51 13.62 32.62
CA GLY A 132 -6.60 12.48 32.75
C GLY A 132 -5.14 12.91 32.66
N GLU A 133 -4.20 11.98 32.80
CA GLU A 133 -2.75 12.27 32.80
C GLU A 133 -2.28 13.01 31.52
N SER A 134 -2.94 12.75 30.39
CA SER A 134 -2.67 13.39 29.09
C SER A 134 -3.82 14.25 28.56
N GLY A 135 -4.79 14.58 29.43
CA GLY A 135 -6.06 15.19 29.06
C GLY A 135 -7.04 14.22 28.41
N GLY A 136 -8.26 14.69 28.15
CA GLY A 136 -9.34 13.87 27.63
C GLY A 136 -10.49 14.69 27.05
N TYR A 137 -11.44 13.99 26.45
CA TYR A 137 -12.67 14.57 25.94
C TYR A 137 -13.82 14.34 26.92
N LEU A 138 -14.61 15.38 27.14
CA LEU A 138 -15.80 15.38 27.98
C LEU A 138 -17.06 15.48 27.11
N ASP A 139 -18.15 14.91 27.61
CA ASP A 139 -19.48 15.24 27.12
C ASP A 139 -19.80 16.72 27.45
N PRO A 140 -20.24 17.54 26.48
CA PRO A 140 -20.42 18.97 26.66
C PRO A 140 -21.59 19.35 27.59
N GLU A 141 -22.54 18.45 27.85
CA GLU A 141 -23.72 18.72 28.68
C GLU A 141 -23.51 18.23 30.12
N THR A 142 -22.97 17.03 30.28
CA THR A 142 -22.79 16.38 31.59
C THR A 142 -21.43 16.67 32.23
N GLY A 143 -20.43 17.03 31.42
CA GLY A 143 -19.04 17.15 31.87
C GLY A 143 -18.34 15.82 32.16
N GLU A 144 -19.00 14.68 31.91
CA GLU A 144 -18.42 13.37 32.13
C GLU A 144 -17.33 13.05 31.10
N VAL A 145 -16.26 12.40 31.56
CA VAL A 145 -15.17 11.93 30.68
C VAL A 145 -15.70 10.83 29.76
N LEU A 146 -15.48 10.98 28.46
CA LEU A 146 -15.87 9.97 27.49
C LEU A 146 -15.14 8.64 27.73
N THR A 147 -15.78 7.53 27.36
CA THR A 147 -15.19 6.18 27.50
C THR A 147 -13.86 6.12 26.74
N THR A 148 -12.80 5.62 27.36
CA THR A 148 -11.50 5.50 26.70
C THR A 148 -11.51 4.40 25.64
N TRP A 149 -10.55 4.43 24.72
CA TRP A 149 -10.42 3.39 23.70
C TRP A 149 -10.24 1.99 24.31
N ASP A 150 -9.37 1.87 25.31
CA ASP A 150 -9.05 0.57 25.90
C ASP A 150 -10.26 0.07 26.74
N ASP A 151 -10.94 0.92 27.52
CA ASP A 151 -12.19 0.54 28.22
C ASP A 151 -13.30 0.09 27.25
N ALA A 152 -13.40 0.75 26.08
CA ALA A 152 -14.37 0.37 25.07
C ALA A 152 -14.08 -1.01 24.47
N LEU A 153 -12.79 -1.39 24.35
CA LEU A 153 -12.40 -2.74 23.94
C LEU A 153 -12.62 -3.76 25.06
N ASP A 154 -12.36 -3.40 26.31
CA ASP A 154 -12.59 -4.29 27.46
C ASP A 154 -14.08 -4.64 27.60
N ARG A 155 -14.98 -3.67 27.38
CA ARG A 155 -16.43 -3.92 27.33
C ARG A 155 -16.82 -4.95 26.28
N ILE A 156 -16.20 -4.90 25.09
CA ILE A 156 -16.41 -5.90 24.03
C ILE A 156 -15.90 -7.27 24.48
N GLY A 157 -14.74 -7.32 25.14
CA GLY A 157 -14.14 -8.57 25.62
C GLY A 157 -14.94 -9.25 26.74
N LEU A 158 -15.68 -8.48 27.54
CA LEU A 158 -16.52 -8.97 28.64
C LEU A 158 -17.93 -9.38 28.18
N ASP A 159 -18.41 -8.84 27.05
CA ASP A 159 -19.72 -9.15 26.51
C ASP A 159 -19.70 -10.44 25.67
N GLN A 160 -20.34 -11.49 26.18
CA GLN A 160 -20.43 -12.80 25.52
C GLN A 160 -21.30 -12.79 24.25
N THR A 161 -22.11 -11.74 24.07
CA THR A 161 -22.97 -11.55 22.90
C THR A 161 -22.38 -10.57 21.89
N ALA A 162 -21.19 -10.03 22.16
CA ALA A 162 -20.56 -9.05 21.28
C ALA A 162 -20.34 -9.62 19.88
N GLU A 163 -20.70 -8.82 18.88
CA GLU A 163 -20.41 -9.08 17.48
C GLU A 163 -19.32 -8.13 16.97
N PRO A 164 -18.48 -8.56 16.00
CA PRO A 164 -17.51 -7.67 15.40
C PRO A 164 -18.23 -6.56 14.63
N LEU A 165 -17.76 -5.31 14.78
CA LEU A 165 -18.22 -4.14 14.03
C LEU A 165 -18.29 -4.40 12.51
N HIS A 166 -17.32 -5.18 12.01
CA HIS A 166 -17.26 -5.53 10.60
C HIS A 166 -16.54 -6.86 10.37
N VAL A 167 -16.98 -7.59 9.34
CA VAL A 167 -16.29 -8.78 8.84
C VAL A 167 -15.99 -8.61 7.36
N ALA A 168 -14.73 -8.29 7.05
CA ALA A 168 -14.25 -8.25 5.67
C ALA A 168 -13.90 -9.66 5.20
N ARG A 169 -14.34 -10.04 4.00
CA ARG A 169 -14.05 -11.30 3.29
C ARG A 169 -13.45 -11.03 1.91
N LEU A 170 -12.86 -12.01 1.24
CA LEU A 170 -12.54 -11.83 -0.18
C LEU A 170 -13.75 -12.19 -1.05
N GLY A 171 -13.85 -11.60 -2.24
CA GLY A 171 -14.90 -11.93 -3.19
C GLY A 171 -14.79 -13.36 -3.74
N ARG A 172 -15.89 -13.91 -4.26
CA ARG A 172 -15.96 -15.30 -4.74
C ARG A 172 -15.22 -15.56 -6.05
N GLN A 173 -15.10 -14.56 -6.89
CA GLN A 173 -14.38 -14.70 -8.16
C GLN A 173 -12.89 -14.88 -7.84
N ILE A 174 -12.14 -15.67 -8.63
CA ILE A 174 -10.65 -15.64 -8.67
C ILE A 174 -10.18 -15.90 -10.10
N ASP A 175 -9.36 -15.01 -10.65
CA ASP A 175 -8.67 -15.21 -11.94
C ASP A 175 -7.19 -15.57 -11.69
N ALA A 176 -6.93 -16.84 -11.42
CA ALA A 176 -5.56 -17.33 -11.22
C ALA A 176 -4.98 -17.89 -12.52
N GLN A 177 -3.86 -17.32 -12.97
CA GLN A 177 -3.15 -17.72 -14.18
C GLN A 177 -1.80 -18.36 -13.84
N GLY A 178 -1.59 -19.60 -14.26
CA GLY A 178 -0.26 -20.22 -14.20
C GLY A 178 0.60 -19.64 -15.32
N VAL A 179 1.81 -19.20 -15.00
CA VAL A 179 2.71 -18.55 -15.96
C VAL A 179 4.05 -19.24 -15.93
N VAL A 180 4.57 -19.59 -17.12
CA VAL A 180 5.92 -20.12 -17.25
C VAL A 180 6.90 -18.95 -17.34
N ALA A 181 8.03 -19.05 -16.64
CA ALA A 181 9.10 -18.07 -16.71
C ALA A 181 9.55 -17.83 -18.18
N ASP A 182 9.99 -16.60 -18.46
CA ASP A 182 10.54 -16.16 -19.77
C ASP A 182 9.63 -16.32 -21.00
N SER A 183 8.36 -16.66 -20.80
CA SER A 183 7.34 -16.68 -21.85
C SER A 183 6.91 -15.27 -22.28
N PRO A 184 6.35 -15.10 -23.50
CA PRO A 184 5.69 -13.84 -23.88
C PRO A 184 4.57 -13.44 -22.89
N GLN A 185 3.88 -14.42 -22.33
CA GLN A 185 2.84 -14.21 -21.31
C GLN A 185 3.41 -13.65 -20.01
N SER A 186 4.57 -14.15 -19.54
CA SER A 186 5.20 -13.62 -18.33
C SER A 186 5.62 -12.16 -18.48
N ARG A 187 6.19 -11.80 -19.64
CA ARG A 187 6.53 -10.40 -19.97
C ARG A 187 5.31 -9.50 -19.97
N LYS A 188 4.20 -9.93 -20.59
CA LYS A 188 2.93 -9.18 -20.60
C LYS A 188 2.38 -8.96 -19.18
N LEU A 189 2.43 -9.99 -18.33
CA LEU A 189 1.90 -9.92 -16.97
C LEU A 189 2.78 -9.08 -16.04
N ILE A 190 4.11 -9.16 -16.20
CA ILE A 190 5.04 -8.27 -15.52
C ILE A 190 4.75 -6.82 -15.93
N GLY A 191 4.62 -6.53 -17.22
CA GLY A 191 4.25 -5.20 -17.71
C GLY A 191 2.92 -4.70 -17.13
N TYR A 192 1.94 -5.60 -16.99
CA TYR A 192 0.66 -5.27 -16.35
C TYR A 192 0.82 -4.95 -14.85
N LEU A 193 1.68 -5.65 -14.12
CA LEU A 193 1.94 -5.38 -12.71
C LEU A 193 2.76 -4.11 -12.50
N THR A 194 3.76 -3.86 -13.35
CA THR A 194 4.61 -2.68 -13.27
C THR A 194 3.87 -1.40 -13.65
N LYS A 195 2.80 -1.48 -14.45
CA LYS A 195 1.83 -0.38 -14.66
C LYS A 195 1.38 0.25 -13.34
N TYR A 196 1.26 -0.54 -12.29
CA TYR A 196 0.79 -0.08 -10.98
C TYR A 196 1.85 0.52 -10.08
N LEU A 197 3.13 0.48 -10.49
CA LEU A 197 4.19 1.21 -9.80
C LEU A 197 4.07 2.72 -10.01
N VAL A 198 3.54 3.13 -11.17
CA VAL A 198 3.52 4.54 -11.60
C VAL A 198 2.13 5.18 -11.56
N LYS A 199 1.05 4.41 -11.71
CA LYS A 199 -0.31 4.94 -11.63
C LYS A 199 -0.62 5.38 -10.20
N ASN A 200 -1.24 6.53 -9.93
CA ASN A 200 -1.70 6.94 -8.57
C ASN A 200 -3.11 6.40 -8.25
N THR A 201 -3.48 6.20 -6.97
CA THR A 201 -4.85 5.82 -6.57
C THR A 201 -5.80 6.94 -6.94
N ALA A 202 -5.35 8.18 -6.73
CA ALA A 202 -6.06 9.41 -7.05
C ALA A 202 -6.47 9.48 -8.54
N GLU A 203 -5.59 9.00 -9.42
CA GLU A 203 -5.77 9.04 -10.89
C GLU A 203 -6.59 7.85 -11.41
N CYS A 204 -6.98 6.90 -10.56
CA CYS A 204 -7.68 5.70 -11.04
C CYS A 204 -9.15 5.94 -11.36
N HIS A 205 -9.78 6.95 -10.76
CA HIS A 205 -11.21 7.28 -10.94
C HIS A 205 -11.40 8.79 -10.96
N GLU A 206 -11.02 9.44 -12.05
CA GLU A 206 -11.48 10.79 -12.33
C GLU A 206 -12.94 10.70 -12.83
N PRO A 207 -13.93 11.20 -12.07
CA PRO A 207 -15.33 11.07 -12.44
C PRO A 207 -15.65 12.00 -13.62
N THR A 208 -16.07 11.44 -14.76
CA THR A 208 -16.37 12.20 -15.98
C THR A 208 -17.85 12.56 -16.12
N THR A 209 -18.72 11.96 -15.31
CA THR A 209 -20.18 12.18 -15.34
C THR A 209 -20.71 12.66 -13.99
N GLY A 210 -21.89 13.32 -14.01
CA GLY A 210 -22.58 13.72 -12.78
C GLY A 210 -22.85 12.54 -11.83
N ARG A 211 -23.23 11.39 -12.38
CA ARG A 211 -23.51 10.16 -11.62
C ARG A 211 -22.26 9.59 -10.95
N GLN A 212 -21.11 9.62 -11.62
CA GLN A 212 -19.85 9.18 -11.02
C GLN A 212 -19.41 10.13 -9.90
N ARG A 213 -19.57 11.44 -10.08
CA ARG A 213 -19.30 12.43 -9.03
C ARG A 213 -20.18 12.17 -7.80
N GLU A 214 -21.47 11.95 -8.00
CA GLU A 214 -22.40 11.61 -6.92
C GLU A 214 -22.02 10.29 -6.22
N HIS A 215 -21.61 9.27 -6.97
CA HIS A 215 -21.14 8.00 -6.40
C HIS A 215 -19.90 8.19 -5.51
N VAL A 216 -18.93 8.99 -5.96
CA VAL A 216 -17.74 9.35 -5.17
C VAL A 216 -18.14 10.15 -3.92
N ASN A 217 -19.01 11.14 -4.06
CA ASN A 217 -19.46 11.97 -2.94
C ASN A 217 -20.14 11.13 -1.85
N ARG A 218 -21.02 10.18 -2.23
CA ARG A 218 -21.66 9.27 -1.26
C ARG A 218 -20.67 8.35 -0.57
N MET A 219 -19.65 7.87 -1.29
CA MET A 219 -18.57 7.07 -0.70
C MET A 219 -17.75 7.90 0.30
N VAL A 220 -17.39 9.14 -0.07
CA VAL A 220 -16.66 10.05 0.82
C VAL A 220 -17.49 10.42 2.05
N GLU A 221 -18.80 10.65 1.88
CA GLU A 221 -19.69 10.92 2.99
C GLU A 221 -19.80 9.72 3.93
N ALA A 222 -19.96 8.49 3.42
CA ALA A 222 -19.93 7.30 4.27
C ALA A 222 -18.59 7.16 5.04
N LEU A 223 -17.47 7.38 4.36
CA LEU A 223 -16.14 7.39 4.99
C LEU A 223 -16.00 8.49 6.06
N ARG A 224 -16.75 9.59 5.98
CA ARG A 224 -16.71 10.66 6.99
C ARG A 224 -17.25 10.20 8.34
N TYR A 225 -18.11 9.20 8.38
CA TYR A 225 -18.66 8.63 9.61
C TYR A 225 -17.81 7.47 10.15
N GLU A 226 -17.28 6.64 9.27
CA GLU A 226 -16.58 5.41 9.69
C GLU A 226 -15.18 5.68 10.29
N PRO A 227 -14.84 5.16 11.47
CA PRO A 227 -13.48 5.26 12.00
C PRO A 227 -12.48 4.44 11.17
N CYS A 228 -11.31 5.01 10.82
CA CYS A 228 -10.29 4.31 10.02
C CYS A 228 -9.21 3.58 10.82
N SER A 229 -9.06 3.90 12.11
CA SER A 229 -8.01 3.39 13.00
C SER A 229 -8.39 3.64 14.46
N PRO A 230 -7.74 2.97 15.43
CA PRO A 230 -7.95 3.25 16.87
C PRO A 230 -7.76 4.72 17.26
N THR A 231 -6.90 5.43 16.53
CA THR A 231 -6.56 6.84 16.77
C THR A 231 -7.45 7.82 15.97
N CYS A 232 -8.48 7.34 15.26
CA CYS A 232 -9.29 8.16 14.37
C CYS A 232 -10.20 9.11 15.17
N ALA A 233 -10.23 10.39 14.77
CA ALA A 233 -11.09 11.41 15.40
C ALA A 233 -12.60 11.07 15.35
N ASN A 234 -13.03 10.19 14.43
CA ASN A 234 -14.43 9.78 14.33
C ASN A 234 -14.92 9.00 15.54
N TRP A 235 -14.05 8.41 16.38
CA TRP A 235 -14.49 7.78 17.62
C TRP A 235 -15.27 8.73 18.54
N LEU A 236 -14.89 10.02 18.53
CA LEU A 236 -15.58 11.05 19.29
C LEU A 236 -17.05 11.20 18.87
N ARG A 237 -17.41 10.86 17.63
CA ARG A 237 -18.81 10.85 17.17
C ARG A 237 -19.67 9.85 17.94
N TYR A 238 -19.05 8.77 18.40
CA TYR A 238 -19.67 7.60 18.99
C TYR A 238 -19.44 7.53 20.51
N GLY A 239 -18.98 8.62 21.13
CA GLY A 239 -18.75 8.70 22.57
C GLY A 239 -17.56 7.89 23.09
N VAL A 240 -16.64 7.53 22.18
CA VAL A 240 -15.39 6.87 22.53
C VAL A 240 -14.22 7.82 22.26
N GLN A 241 -13.29 7.92 23.20
CA GLN A 241 -12.05 8.65 22.97
C GLN A 241 -11.14 7.83 22.04
N PRO A 242 -10.57 8.43 20.99
CA PRO A 242 -9.56 7.75 20.19
C PRO A 242 -8.35 7.39 21.04
N LYS A 243 -7.65 6.31 20.70
CA LYS A 243 -6.41 5.92 21.36
C LYS A 243 -5.39 7.06 21.32
N ASN A 244 -4.81 7.38 22.47
CA ASN A 244 -3.90 8.52 22.68
C ASN A 244 -4.52 9.84 22.19
N PRO A 245 -5.64 10.28 22.80
CA PRO A 245 -6.35 11.46 22.36
C PRO A 245 -5.50 12.71 22.56
N ARG A 246 -5.78 13.76 21.77
CA ARG A 246 -5.12 15.06 21.89
C ARG A 246 -6.10 16.17 21.55
N LYS A 247 -5.84 17.38 22.04
CA LYS A 247 -6.64 18.57 21.72
C LYS A 247 -6.78 18.77 20.20
N GLY A 248 -7.97 19.16 19.77
CA GLY A 248 -8.27 19.58 18.39
C GLY A 248 -8.68 18.46 17.43
N LEU A 249 -8.91 17.23 17.91
CA LEU A 249 -9.63 16.22 17.15
C LEU A 249 -11.12 16.59 17.09
N VAL A 250 -11.71 16.43 15.90
CA VAL A 250 -13.12 16.75 15.63
C VAL A 250 -13.74 15.60 14.81
N PRO A 251 -14.93 15.09 15.21
CA PRO A 251 -15.69 14.13 14.42
C PRO A 251 -15.85 14.56 12.95
N GLY A 252 -15.57 13.65 12.01
CA GLY A 252 -15.66 13.88 10.57
C GLY A 252 -14.44 14.55 9.93
N PHE A 253 -13.42 14.94 10.71
CA PHE A 253 -12.22 15.65 10.21
C PHE A 253 -10.92 14.89 10.51
N CYS A 254 -10.95 13.57 10.35
CA CYS A 254 -9.74 12.76 10.49
C CYS A 254 -8.73 13.08 9.37
N LYS A 255 -7.49 13.42 9.75
CA LYS A 255 -6.38 13.68 8.81
C LYS A 255 -5.75 12.40 8.21
N GLY A 256 -6.28 11.22 8.59
CA GLY A 256 -5.78 9.93 8.14
C GLY A 256 -5.90 9.78 6.63
N LYS A 257 -4.92 9.09 6.02
CA LYS A 257 -4.86 8.86 4.57
C LYS A 257 -6.17 8.31 4.02
N ALA A 258 -6.81 7.38 4.73
CA ALA A 258 -8.05 6.74 4.30
C ALA A 258 -9.24 7.70 4.09
N HIS A 259 -9.27 8.83 4.81
CA HIS A 259 -10.34 9.82 4.73
C HIS A 259 -10.13 10.87 3.65
N ARG A 260 -8.98 10.86 2.96
CA ARG A 260 -8.79 11.75 1.82
C ARG A 260 -9.62 11.21 0.65
N PRO A 261 -10.39 12.06 -0.06
CA PRO A 261 -11.24 11.63 -1.17
C PRO A 261 -10.49 10.78 -2.21
N GLU A 262 -9.26 11.15 -2.52
CA GLU A 262 -8.40 10.48 -3.51
C GLU A 262 -8.01 9.04 -3.13
N HIS A 263 -8.20 8.66 -1.86
CA HIS A 263 -7.84 7.33 -1.36
C HIS A 263 -9.04 6.40 -1.18
N LEU A 264 -10.27 6.92 -1.24
CA LEU A 264 -11.51 6.13 -1.23
C LEU A 264 -11.51 5.05 -0.11
N GLY A 265 -11.06 5.42 1.10
CA GLY A 265 -10.99 4.52 2.25
C GLY A 265 -9.71 3.69 2.34
N TYR A 266 -8.89 3.59 1.30
CA TYR A 266 -7.68 2.76 1.36
C TYR A 266 -6.48 3.50 1.97
N GLY A 267 -6.30 3.31 3.29
CA GLY A 267 -5.16 3.86 4.05
C GLY A 267 -3.83 3.10 3.88
N GLY A 268 -3.85 1.93 3.25
CA GLY A 268 -2.69 1.04 3.13
C GLY A 268 -1.61 1.45 2.12
N ARG A 269 -0.57 0.62 2.03
CA ARG A 269 0.45 0.68 0.97
C ARG A 269 -0.11 0.01 -0.28
N ARG A 270 -0.06 0.68 -1.42
CA ARG A 270 -0.56 0.10 -2.67
C ARG A 270 0.28 -1.03 -3.20
N VAL A 271 1.60 -0.82 -3.20
CA VAL A 271 2.56 -1.82 -3.64
C VAL A 271 2.98 -2.63 -2.43
N LEU A 272 2.66 -3.92 -2.48
CA LEU A 272 2.89 -4.88 -1.41
C LEU A 272 3.93 -5.88 -1.91
N VAL A 273 5.08 -5.92 -1.25
CA VAL A 273 6.15 -6.87 -1.58
C VAL A 273 6.46 -7.73 -0.37
N SER A 274 6.64 -9.03 -0.63
CA SER A 274 7.11 -9.98 0.39
C SER A 274 8.50 -9.67 0.95
N ARG A 275 9.25 -8.73 0.34
CA ARG A 275 10.66 -8.41 0.59
C ARG A 275 11.65 -9.56 0.32
N LYS A 276 11.14 -10.77 0.09
CA LYS A 276 11.91 -11.97 -0.22
C LYS A 276 11.91 -12.33 -1.71
N TRP A 277 11.23 -11.55 -2.56
CA TRP A 277 11.10 -11.82 -4.00
C TRP A 277 12.46 -11.92 -4.73
N SER A 278 13.36 -10.98 -4.45
CA SER A 278 14.74 -11.00 -4.97
C SER A 278 15.72 -11.68 -4.03
N GLY A 279 15.34 -11.95 -2.77
CA GLY A 279 16.26 -12.37 -1.72
C GLY A 279 17.32 -11.31 -1.34
N LYS A 280 17.24 -10.10 -1.91
CA LYS A 280 18.23 -9.04 -1.80
C LYS A 280 17.74 -7.90 -0.90
N THR A 281 18.63 -7.41 -0.05
CA THR A 281 18.43 -6.21 0.77
C THR A 281 18.50 -4.94 -0.09
N LEU A 282 18.08 -3.79 0.45
CA LEU A 282 18.27 -2.50 -0.23
C LEU A 282 19.75 -2.19 -0.49
N THR A 283 20.64 -2.65 0.38
CA THR A 283 22.09 -2.54 0.19
C THR A 283 22.55 -3.36 -1.01
N ASP A 284 22.07 -4.59 -1.13
CA ASP A 284 22.38 -5.45 -2.28
C ASP A 284 21.90 -4.83 -3.60
N HIS A 285 20.69 -4.26 -3.64
CA HIS A 285 20.20 -3.55 -4.83
C HIS A 285 21.01 -2.29 -5.15
N LYS A 286 21.50 -1.57 -4.13
CA LYS A 286 22.40 -0.43 -4.34
C LYS A 286 23.72 -0.91 -4.94
N ASN A 287 24.28 -2.01 -4.43
CA ASN A 287 25.52 -2.59 -4.91
C ASN A 287 25.37 -3.12 -6.35
N ASP A 288 24.29 -3.84 -6.66
CA ASP A 288 23.98 -4.31 -8.01
C ASP A 288 23.93 -3.15 -9.01
N ARG A 289 23.23 -2.07 -8.65
CA ARG A 289 23.12 -0.88 -9.51
C ARG A 289 24.47 -0.19 -9.69
N THR A 290 25.27 -0.09 -8.63
CA THR A 290 26.64 0.44 -8.71
C THR A 290 27.50 -0.42 -9.63
N ALA A 291 27.47 -1.75 -9.45
CA ALA A 291 28.21 -2.69 -10.29
C ALA A 291 27.80 -2.59 -11.76
N TRP A 292 26.49 -2.50 -12.04
CA TRP A 292 25.98 -2.30 -13.40
C TRP A 292 26.45 -0.98 -14.02
N VAL A 293 26.39 0.13 -13.27
CA VAL A 293 26.89 1.44 -13.76
C VAL A 293 28.39 1.37 -14.05
N LEU A 294 29.18 0.78 -13.15
CA LEU A 294 30.63 0.64 -13.34
C LEU A 294 30.96 -0.23 -14.55
N ALA A 295 30.25 -1.34 -14.74
CA ALA A 295 30.41 -2.21 -15.92
C ALA A 295 30.08 -1.44 -17.21
N ARG A 296 28.96 -0.69 -17.23
CA ARG A 296 28.56 0.10 -18.41
C ARG A 296 29.54 1.22 -18.73
N LEU A 297 30.08 1.89 -17.71
CA LEU A 297 31.13 2.90 -17.90
C LEU A 297 32.41 2.26 -18.44
N ALA A 298 32.81 1.09 -17.93
CA ALA A 298 33.98 0.36 -18.42
C ALA A 298 33.82 -0.11 -19.88
N GLU A 299 32.63 -0.57 -20.28
CA GLU A 299 32.29 -0.88 -21.69
C GLU A 299 32.50 0.32 -22.62
N ALA A 300 32.25 1.54 -22.12
CA ALA A 300 32.47 2.79 -22.84
C ALA A 300 33.90 3.37 -22.67
N GLY A 301 34.84 2.62 -22.10
CA GLY A 301 36.22 3.05 -21.85
C GLY A 301 36.38 4.07 -20.72
N ILE A 302 35.33 4.33 -19.94
CA ILE A 302 35.35 5.24 -18.79
C ILE A 302 35.66 4.42 -17.52
N HIS A 303 36.93 4.46 -17.10
CA HIS A 303 37.35 3.80 -15.86
C HIS A 303 37.15 4.72 -14.66
N VAL A 304 36.29 4.30 -13.74
CA VAL A 304 36.18 4.96 -12.43
C VAL A 304 37.33 4.47 -11.56
N ALA A 305 38.20 5.38 -11.13
CA ALA A 305 39.32 5.04 -10.24
C ALA A 305 38.75 4.43 -8.95
N THR A 306 39.09 3.16 -8.72
CA THR A 306 38.86 2.53 -7.42
C THR A 306 40.12 2.78 -6.60
N PRO A 307 40.04 3.38 -5.40
CA PRO A 307 41.22 3.60 -4.59
C PRO A 307 41.94 2.26 -4.35
N ASP A 308 43.24 2.26 -4.59
CA ASP A 308 44.10 1.09 -4.46
C ASP A 308 44.05 0.57 -3.01
N PRO A 309 43.54 -0.65 -2.75
CA PRO A 309 43.40 -1.18 -1.40
C PRO A 309 44.75 -1.52 -0.75
N THR A 310 45.85 -1.54 -1.52
CA THR A 310 47.20 -1.81 -1.04
C THR A 310 47.93 -0.55 -0.56
N ARG A 311 47.37 0.64 -0.79
CA ARG A 311 47.92 1.89 -0.27
C ARG A 311 47.47 2.10 1.18
N PRO A 312 48.38 2.34 2.13
CA PRO A 312 48.04 2.55 3.53
C PRO A 312 47.46 3.95 3.72
N PHE A 313 46.17 4.12 3.42
CA PHE A 313 45.43 5.32 3.79
C PHE A 313 44.80 5.14 5.17
N VAL A 314 45.11 6.04 6.09
CA VAL A 314 44.34 6.21 7.33
C VAL A 314 43.29 7.27 7.04
N TRP A 315 42.01 6.87 7.08
CA TRP A 315 40.89 7.79 6.86
C TRP A 315 40.40 8.31 8.20
N GLU A 316 40.44 9.63 8.37
CA GLU A 316 39.79 10.31 9.48
C GLU A 316 38.57 11.12 9.01
N ARG A 317 37.61 11.33 9.92
CA ARG A 317 36.41 12.09 9.60
C ARG A 317 36.73 13.58 9.68
N ALA A 318 36.77 14.23 8.52
CA ALA A 318 37.03 15.67 8.46
C ALA A 318 35.97 16.47 9.25
N GLY A 319 36.45 17.33 10.15
CA GLY A 319 35.67 18.21 11.01
C GLY A 319 35.30 19.54 10.32
N PRO A 320 34.30 20.27 10.82
CA PRO A 320 33.89 21.55 10.21
C PRO A 320 34.96 22.64 10.23
N ALA A 321 35.97 22.51 11.09
CA ALA A 321 37.06 23.47 11.27
C ALA A 321 38.32 23.12 10.47
N ASP A 322 38.34 21.97 9.77
CA ASP A 322 39.52 21.58 9.00
C ASP A 322 39.70 22.50 7.79
N PRO A 323 40.93 22.97 7.51
CA PRO A 323 41.19 23.95 6.46
C PRO A 323 40.81 23.45 5.06
N ASP A 324 40.81 22.13 4.85
CA ASP A 324 40.46 21.49 3.58
C ASP A 324 38.95 21.24 3.42
N VAL A 325 38.16 21.44 4.48
CA VAL A 325 36.71 21.23 4.46
C VAL A 325 36.02 22.46 3.89
N LYS A 326 35.58 22.34 2.63
CA LYS A 326 34.81 23.39 1.96
C LYS A 326 33.51 23.70 2.71
N SER A 327 33.03 24.94 2.59
CA SER A 327 31.75 25.36 3.15
C SER A 327 30.60 24.43 2.72
N PRO A 328 29.52 24.31 3.51
CA PRO A 328 28.36 23.49 3.17
C PRO A 328 27.83 23.73 1.74
N ASP A 329 27.71 24.99 1.33
CA ASP A 329 27.21 25.37 0.00
C ASP A 329 28.14 24.89 -1.12
N ARG A 330 29.46 25.06 -0.94
CA ARG A 330 30.45 24.58 -1.91
C ARG A 330 30.47 23.06 -1.99
N ARG A 331 30.36 22.36 -0.86
CA ARG A 331 30.24 20.89 -0.85
C ARG A 331 28.97 20.41 -1.55
N LEU A 332 27.84 21.08 -1.33
CA LEU A 332 26.59 20.79 -2.02
C LEU A 332 26.74 20.98 -3.53
N LEU A 333 27.34 22.09 -3.99
CA LEU A 333 27.61 22.35 -5.40
C LEU A 333 28.55 21.32 -6.03
N HIS A 334 29.61 20.90 -5.31
CA HIS A 334 30.48 19.83 -5.77
C HIS A 334 29.75 18.49 -5.91
N LEU A 335 28.92 18.12 -4.94
CA LEU A 335 28.10 16.90 -4.98
C LEU A 335 27.07 16.94 -6.11
N ILE A 336 26.44 18.09 -6.36
CA ILE A 336 25.53 18.29 -7.50
C ILE A 336 26.29 18.13 -8.81
N ASN A 337 27.42 18.81 -8.98
CA ASN A 337 28.23 18.75 -10.20
C ASN A 337 28.80 17.35 -10.44
N GLU A 338 29.19 16.63 -9.39
CA GLU A 338 29.58 15.23 -9.47
C GLU A 338 28.43 14.33 -9.93
N ARG A 339 27.21 14.53 -9.39
CA ARG A 339 26.02 13.78 -9.82
C ARG A 339 25.64 14.07 -11.28
N ILE A 340 25.71 15.33 -11.71
CA ILE A 340 25.47 15.73 -13.10
C ILE A 340 26.47 15.04 -14.01
N ARG A 341 27.77 15.16 -13.73
CA ARG A 341 28.82 14.51 -14.54
C ARG A 341 28.66 13.00 -14.62
N ARG A 342 28.39 12.32 -13.49
CA ARG A 342 28.15 10.87 -13.47
C ARG A 342 26.92 10.48 -14.29
N ARG A 343 25.86 11.29 -14.25
CA ARG A 343 24.65 11.07 -15.06
C ARG A 343 24.95 11.22 -16.55
N GLU A 344 25.62 12.29 -16.96
CA GLU A 344 26.01 12.53 -18.36
C GLU A 344 26.94 11.44 -18.89
N GLN A 345 27.87 10.94 -18.06
CA GLN A 345 28.74 9.82 -18.43
C GLN A 345 27.94 8.54 -18.67
N LEU A 346 26.99 8.23 -17.78
CA LEU A 346 26.12 7.07 -17.94
C LEU A 346 25.19 7.20 -19.15
N GLU A 347 24.60 8.38 -19.37
CA GLU A 347 23.75 8.65 -20.53
C GLU A 347 24.53 8.47 -21.84
N ARG A 348 25.76 9.00 -21.93
CA ARG A 348 26.66 8.76 -23.07
C ARG A 348 27.00 7.28 -23.25
N ALA A 349 27.35 6.58 -22.17
CA ALA A 349 27.67 5.15 -22.22
C ALA A 349 26.47 4.24 -22.54
N THR A 350 25.24 4.74 -22.39
CA THR A 350 24.00 3.98 -22.64
C THR A 350 23.29 4.42 -23.92
N ALA A 351 23.77 5.45 -24.59
CA ALA A 351 23.22 5.89 -25.87
C ALA A 351 23.35 4.76 -26.90
N PRO A 352 22.27 4.38 -27.61
CA PRO A 352 22.37 3.39 -28.67
C PRO A 352 23.32 3.90 -29.77
N GLU A 353 24.23 3.04 -30.23
CA GLU A 353 25.02 3.32 -31.43
C GLU A 353 24.07 3.39 -32.63
N LEU A 354 23.66 4.59 -33.00
CA LEU A 354 23.08 4.86 -34.31
C LEU A 354 24.23 5.04 -35.29
N SER A 355 24.87 3.94 -35.69
CA SER A 355 25.85 3.95 -36.78
C SER A 355 25.13 4.18 -38.10
N ALA A 356 25.02 5.45 -38.51
CA ALA A 356 24.77 5.83 -39.89
C ALA A 356 26.11 5.81 -40.63
N THR A 357 26.57 4.64 -41.08
CA THR A 357 27.50 4.44 -42.21
C THR A 357 27.79 2.94 -42.40
N ALA A 358 26.85 2.22 -43.00
CA ALA A 358 27.21 1.09 -43.85
C ALA A 358 27.71 1.68 -45.18
N ARG A 359 29.03 1.77 -45.36
CA ARG A 359 29.62 2.04 -46.68
C ARG A 359 29.22 0.88 -47.59
N GLU A 360 28.49 1.21 -48.65
CA GLU A 360 28.26 0.34 -49.81
C GLU A 360 29.60 -0.20 -50.31
N ALA A 361 29.73 -1.53 -50.37
CA ALA A 361 30.77 -2.19 -51.12
C ALA A 361 30.29 -2.29 -52.57
N ALA A 362 31.06 -1.68 -53.48
CA ALA A 362 30.96 -1.84 -54.92
C ALA A 362 31.50 -3.21 -55.36
#